data_AF-A0A3D0PUW8-F1
#
_entry.id   AF-A0A3D0PUW8-F1
#
_cell.length_a   1.000
_cell.length_b   1.000
_cell.length_c   1.000
_cell.angle_alpha   90.00
_cell.angle_beta   90.00
_cell.angle_gamma   90.00
#
_symmetry.space_group_name_H-M   'P 1'
#
loop_
_entity.id
_entity.type
_entity.pdbx_description
1 polymer ?
#
loop_
_entity_poly.entity_id
_entity_poly.type
_entity_poly.pdbx_seq_one_letter_code
_entity_poly.pdbx_strand_id
1 'polypeptide(L)'
;MWILKQLMQAGKAKTNTELNAVNKDGTIQVPGEVVQMCNPWGIEWKAPQNAQAVLMQTSSGGLCLGCTGKQAELQPGELRLFSQGGAEIRLTNAGEVVINGKVFEAESEKG
;
A
#
# COMPACT_ATOMS: atom_id res chain seq x y z
N MET A 1 -18.49 -7.43 10.10
CA MET A 1 -17.94 -6.69 8.93
C MET A 1 -17.98 -7.58 7.69
N TRP A 2 -18.53 -7.06 6.58
CA TRP A 2 -18.75 -7.81 5.33
C TRP A 2 -17.45 -8.33 4.69
N ILE A 3 -16.37 -7.56 4.81
CA ILE A 3 -15.02 -7.91 4.29
C ILE A 3 -14.45 -9.18 4.94
N LEU A 4 -14.63 -9.37 6.25
CA LEU A 4 -14.13 -10.57 6.94
C LEU A 4 -14.84 -11.85 6.45
N LYS A 5 -16.14 -11.74 6.13
CA LYS A 5 -16.92 -12.85 5.55
C LYS A 5 -16.47 -13.18 4.12
N GLN A 6 -16.15 -12.18 3.31
CA GLN A 6 -15.64 -12.37 1.95
C GLN A 6 -14.25 -13.04 1.96
N LEU A 7 -13.34 -12.60 2.84
CA LEU A 7 -12.01 -13.20 2.98
C LEU A 7 -12.08 -14.66 3.47
N MET A 8 -12.99 -14.98 4.40
CA MET A 8 -13.19 -16.37 4.87
C MET A 8 -13.82 -17.29 3.82
N GLN A 9 -14.65 -16.75 2.91
CA GLN A 9 -15.23 -17.53 1.81
C GLN A 9 -14.25 -17.75 0.65
N ALA A 10 -13.33 -16.80 0.42
CA ALA A 10 -12.25 -16.91 -0.57
C ALA A 10 -11.14 -17.91 -0.18
N GLY A 11 -11.04 -18.29 1.10
CA GLY A 11 -10.02 -19.23 1.62
C GLY A 11 -10.10 -20.68 1.11
N LYS A 12 -11.01 -20.98 0.16
CA LYS A 12 -11.08 -22.29 -0.51
C LYS A 12 -10.43 -22.32 -1.89
N ALA A 13 -10.02 -21.19 -2.45
CA ALA A 13 -9.21 -21.13 -3.66
C ALA A 13 -7.74 -21.01 -3.26
N LYS A 14 -6.87 -21.88 -3.81
CA LYS A 14 -5.41 -21.76 -3.64
C LYS A 14 -4.96 -20.42 -4.25
N THR A 15 -4.73 -19.42 -3.42
CA THR A 15 -4.14 -18.15 -3.84
C THR A 15 -2.62 -18.30 -3.87
N ASN A 16 -2.04 -18.26 -5.07
CA ASN A 16 -0.60 -18.09 -5.24
C ASN A 16 -0.29 -16.60 -5.15
N THR A 17 0.43 -16.19 -4.11
CA THR A 17 0.99 -14.85 -3.97
C THR A 17 2.45 -14.91 -4.36
N GLU A 18 2.84 -14.12 -5.35
CA GLU A 18 4.21 -14.08 -5.88
C GLU A 18 4.80 -12.68 -5.78
N LEU A 19 6.12 -12.61 -5.57
CA LEU A 19 6.89 -11.37 -5.57
C LEU A 19 7.49 -11.15 -6.96
N ASN A 20 7.19 -10.00 -7.57
CA ASN A 20 7.71 -9.63 -8.89
C ASN A 20 8.28 -8.20 -8.89
N ALA A 21 9.24 -7.92 -9.76
CA ALA A 21 9.86 -6.59 -9.86
C ALA A 21 9.05 -5.63 -10.74
N VAL A 22 9.03 -4.34 -10.38
CA VAL A 22 8.36 -3.28 -11.14
C VAL A 22 9.26 -2.77 -12.28
N ASN A 23 8.71 -2.69 -13.51
CA ASN A 23 9.40 -2.22 -14.72
C ASN A 23 9.65 -0.69 -14.72
N LYS A 24 10.45 -0.19 -15.68
CA LYS A 24 10.80 1.24 -15.85
C LYS A 24 9.59 2.16 -16.05
N ASP A 25 8.53 1.66 -16.65
CA ASP A 25 7.27 2.38 -16.87
C ASP A 25 6.31 2.27 -15.67
N GLY A 26 6.73 1.62 -14.58
CA GLY A 26 5.94 1.36 -13.37
C GLY A 26 4.83 0.32 -13.56
N THR A 27 4.84 -0.42 -14.66
CA THR A 27 4.01 -1.63 -14.81
C THR A 27 4.67 -2.79 -14.08
N ILE A 28 3.85 -3.75 -13.65
CA ILE A 28 4.34 -5.04 -13.19
C ILE A 28 3.86 -6.04 -14.24
N GLN A 29 4.81 -6.65 -14.97
CA GLN A 29 4.50 -7.72 -15.92
C GLN A 29 4.87 -9.05 -15.27
N VAL A 30 3.86 -9.89 -15.09
CA VAL A 30 4.03 -11.35 -15.00
C VAL A 30 3.99 -11.86 -16.44
N PRO A 31 4.77 -12.86 -16.85
CA PRO A 31 4.76 -13.35 -18.23
C PRO A 31 3.32 -13.57 -18.74
N GLY A 32 2.88 -12.72 -19.69
CA GLY A 32 1.57 -12.81 -20.33
C GLY A 32 0.44 -11.92 -19.79
N GLU A 33 0.60 -11.18 -18.69
CA GLU A 33 -0.51 -10.40 -18.09
C GLU A 33 -0.14 -8.98 -17.66
N VAL A 34 -1.03 -8.02 -17.97
CA VAL A 34 -1.03 -6.66 -17.42
C VAL A 34 -1.67 -6.70 -16.04
N VAL A 35 -0.90 -6.34 -15.01
CA VAL A 35 -1.37 -6.36 -13.63
C VAL A 35 -2.08 -5.05 -13.27
N GLN A 36 -3.30 -5.14 -12.76
CA GLN A 36 -4.05 -3.98 -12.28
C GLN A 36 -3.65 -3.60 -10.85
N MET A 37 -3.48 -2.31 -10.57
CA MET A 37 -3.21 -1.81 -9.22
C MET A 37 -4.49 -1.81 -8.37
N CYS A 38 -4.45 -2.45 -7.20
CA CYS A 38 -5.52 -2.43 -6.21
C CYS A 38 -5.25 -1.33 -5.18
N ASN A 39 -5.86 -0.17 -5.39
CA ASN A 39 -5.66 0.99 -4.53
C ASN A 39 -6.88 1.19 -3.60
N PRO A 40 -6.68 1.60 -2.33
CA PRO A 40 -7.77 2.08 -1.50
C PRO A 40 -8.47 3.28 -2.16
N TRP A 41 -9.80 3.37 -2.03
CA TRP A 41 -10.55 4.50 -2.57
C TRP A 41 -10.07 5.81 -1.94
N GLY A 42 -9.70 6.79 -2.78
CA GLY A 42 -9.13 8.07 -2.36
C GLY A 42 -7.60 8.10 -2.24
N ILE A 43 -6.92 6.98 -2.50
CA ILE A 43 -5.44 6.93 -2.53
C ILE A 43 -5.01 6.41 -3.90
N GLU A 44 -4.25 7.21 -4.64
CA GLU A 44 -3.61 6.77 -5.88
C GLU A 44 -2.10 6.71 -5.67
N TRP A 45 -1.47 5.65 -6.19
CA TRP A 45 -0.04 5.51 -6.15
C TRP A 45 0.45 4.70 -7.33
N LYS A 46 1.75 4.85 -7.63
CA LYS A 46 2.45 4.08 -8.65
C LYS A 46 3.70 3.50 -8.01
N ALA A 47 3.91 2.20 -8.21
CA ALA A 47 5.07 1.53 -7.67
C ALA A 47 6.36 2.13 -8.26
N PRO A 48 7.39 2.43 -7.43
CA PRO A 48 8.66 2.87 -7.95
C PRO A 48 9.36 1.71 -8.68
N GLN A 49 10.17 2.07 -9.66
CA GLN A 49 10.92 1.08 -10.44
C GLN A 49 11.75 0.16 -9.51
N ASN A 50 11.79 -1.14 -9.83
CA ASN A 50 12.48 -2.19 -9.10
C ASN A 50 11.97 -2.47 -7.68
N ALA A 51 10.87 -1.85 -7.24
CA ALA A 51 10.20 -2.31 -6.02
C ALA A 51 9.69 -3.74 -6.21
N GLN A 52 9.71 -4.52 -5.13
CA GLN A 52 9.09 -5.84 -5.12
C GLN A 52 7.59 -5.66 -4.88
N ALA A 53 6.79 -6.01 -5.87
CA ALA A 53 5.34 -5.97 -5.80
C ALA A 53 4.78 -7.25 -5.20
N VAL A 54 3.70 -7.11 -4.43
CA VAL A 54 2.90 -8.21 -3.91
C VAL A 54 1.75 -8.45 -4.87
N LEU A 55 1.77 -9.59 -5.55
CA LEU A 55 0.75 -9.93 -6.53
C LEU A 55 -0.24 -10.96 -6.01
N MET A 56 -1.53 -10.72 -6.27
CA MET A 56 -2.60 -11.70 -6.10
C MET A 56 -3.12 -12.12 -7.46
N GLN A 57 -3.05 -13.42 -7.75
CA GLN A 57 -3.69 -13.98 -8.93
C GLN A 57 -5.18 -14.18 -8.68
N THR A 58 -6.01 -13.70 -9.62
CA THR A 58 -7.47 -13.87 -9.59
C THR A 58 -7.95 -14.54 -10.88
N SER A 59 -9.20 -15.00 -10.92
CA SER A 59 -9.80 -15.56 -12.14
C SER A 59 -9.91 -14.55 -13.30
N SER A 60 -9.80 -13.25 -13.00
CA SER A 60 -9.82 -12.16 -13.98
C SER A 60 -8.43 -11.59 -14.31
N GLY A 61 -7.36 -12.23 -13.82
CA GLY A 61 -5.96 -11.82 -14.01
C GLY A 61 -5.25 -11.39 -12.72
N GLY A 62 -4.00 -10.97 -12.85
CA GLY A 62 -3.18 -10.49 -11.73
C GLY A 62 -3.57 -9.11 -11.18
N LEU A 63 -3.60 -8.99 -9.85
CA LEU A 63 -3.74 -7.73 -9.11
C LEU A 63 -2.46 -7.42 -8.32
N CYS A 64 -1.98 -6.19 -8.37
CA CYS A 64 -0.94 -5.68 -7.47
C CYS A 64 -1.60 -5.07 -6.24
N LEU A 65 -1.33 -5.65 -5.07
CA LEU A 65 -1.89 -5.18 -3.80
C LEU A 65 -1.04 -4.10 -3.14
N GLY A 66 0.21 -3.95 -3.58
CA GLY A 66 1.20 -3.17 -2.85
C GLY A 66 2.63 -3.51 -3.28
N CYS A 67 3.58 -2.78 -2.72
CA CYS A 67 4.99 -3.18 -2.74
C CYS A 67 5.44 -3.55 -1.33
N THR A 68 6.35 -4.50 -1.20
CA THR A 68 7.01 -4.76 0.07
C THR A 68 7.87 -3.55 0.41
N GLY A 69 7.53 -2.84 1.48
CA GLY A 69 8.32 -1.72 1.97
C GLY A 69 9.58 -2.19 2.68
N LYS A 70 10.55 -1.28 2.83
CA LYS A 70 11.50 -1.38 3.95
C LYS A 70 10.69 -1.10 5.21
N GLN A 71 10.87 -1.91 6.24
CA GLN A 71 10.20 -1.74 7.52
C GLN A 71 10.55 -0.35 8.06
N ALA A 72 9.63 0.60 7.91
CA ALA A 72 9.78 1.91 8.51
C ALA A 72 9.65 1.75 10.03
N GLU A 73 10.36 2.57 10.80
CA GLU A 73 10.24 2.66 12.26
C GLU A 73 8.92 3.35 12.65
N LEU A 74 7.79 2.82 12.16
CA LEU A 74 6.47 3.24 12.58
C LEU A 74 6.15 2.58 13.92
N GLN A 75 5.72 3.40 14.87
CA GLN A 75 5.14 2.92 16.11
C GLN A 75 3.71 2.41 15.85
N PRO A 76 3.19 1.51 16.71
CA PRO A 76 1.79 1.11 16.62
C PRO A 76 0.85 2.33 16.60
N GLY A 77 -0.07 2.34 15.63
CA GLY A 77 -1.03 3.44 15.42
C GLY A 77 -0.56 4.53 14.46
N GLU A 78 0.70 4.52 14.00
CA GLU A 78 1.19 5.52 13.05
C GLU A 78 0.91 5.15 11.59
N LEU A 79 0.76 6.18 10.75
CA LEU A 79 0.63 6.04 9.30
C LEU A 79 1.62 6.97 8.61
N ARG A 80 2.17 6.53 7.47
CA ARG A 80 3.06 7.36 6.65
C ARG A 80 2.78 7.16 5.16
N LEU A 81 2.59 8.26 4.45
CA LEU A 81 2.58 8.34 2.99
C LEU A 81 3.88 9.03 2.55
N PHE A 82 4.58 8.45 1.58
CA PHE A 82 5.83 9.03 1.08
C PHE A 82 5.99 8.77 -0.41
N SER A 83 6.75 9.62 -1.09
CA SER A 83 7.11 9.45 -2.50
C SER A 83 8.60 9.20 -2.67
N GLN A 84 9.00 8.66 -3.83
CA GLN A 84 10.42 8.45 -4.18
C GLN A 84 11.21 9.78 -4.20
N GLY A 85 10.54 10.91 -4.44
CA GLY A 85 11.14 12.24 -4.44
C GLY A 85 11.36 12.85 -3.04
N GLY A 86 10.97 12.15 -1.97
CA GLY A 86 11.21 12.59 -0.59
C GLY A 86 10.07 13.41 0.03
N ALA A 87 8.95 13.60 -0.67
CA ALA A 87 7.77 14.18 -0.04
C ALA A 87 7.14 13.18 0.93
N GLU A 88 6.67 13.65 2.09
CA GLU A 88 6.03 12.80 3.09
C GLU A 88 4.92 13.48 3.90
N ILE A 89 3.98 12.66 4.34
CA ILE A 89 2.97 12.96 5.36
C ILE A 89 3.01 11.82 6.38
N ARG A 90 3.19 12.12 7.67
CA ARG A 90 3.15 11.15 8.77
C ARG A 90 2.08 11.56 9.77
N LEU A 91 1.21 10.61 10.12
CA LEU A 91 0.30 10.71 11.26
C LEU A 91 0.97 9.96 12.42
N THR A 92 1.34 10.69 13.47
CA THR A 92 1.98 10.11 14.66
C THR A 92 0.93 9.55 15.61
N ASN A 93 1.33 8.65 16.50
CA ASN A 93 0.43 8.08 17.52
C ASN A 93 0.20 9.06 18.69
N ALA A 94 0.87 10.21 18.70
CA ALA A 94 0.60 11.34 19.58
C ALA A 94 -0.49 12.29 19.02
N GLY A 95 -1.00 12.03 17.81
CA GLY A 95 -2.01 12.85 17.15
C GLY A 95 -1.45 14.00 16.32
N GLU A 96 -0.13 14.11 16.19
CA GLU A 96 0.51 15.13 15.35
C GLU A 96 0.47 14.71 13.88
N VAL A 97 0.41 15.71 13.00
CA VAL A 97 0.59 15.53 11.57
C VAL A 97 1.91 16.16 11.17
N VAL A 98 2.81 15.37 10.57
CA VAL A 98 4.09 15.87 10.06
C VAL A 98 4.06 15.89 8.54
N ILE A 99 4.25 17.07 7.94
CA ILE A 99 4.29 17.25 6.48
C ILE A 99 5.66 17.80 6.09
N ASN A 100 6.47 17.00 5.40
CA ASN A 100 7.85 17.35 5.03
C ASN A 100 8.66 17.94 6.22
N GLY A 101 8.55 17.31 7.39
CA GLY A 101 9.22 17.75 8.63
C GLY A 101 8.55 18.89 9.39
N LYS A 102 7.49 19.52 8.87
CA LYS A 102 6.70 20.52 9.61
C LYS A 102 5.66 19.82 10.47
N VAL A 103 5.64 20.13 11.75
CA VAL A 103 4.71 19.54 12.73
C VAL A 103 3.47 20.41 12.86
N PHE A 104 2.31 19.76 12.77
CA PHE A 104 1.01 20.30 13.14
C PHE A 104 0.54 19.54 14.38
N GLU A 105 0.35 20.28 15.47
CA GLU A 105 -0.06 19.71 16.76
C GLU A 105 -1.47 19.11 16.68
N ALA A 106 -1.73 18.14 17.55
CA ALA A 106 -3.08 17.61 17.73
C ALA A 106 -4.05 18.74 18.13
N GLU A 107 -5.29 18.64 17.67
CA GLU A 107 -6.33 19.57 18.11
C GLU A 107 -6.51 19.41 19.63
N SER A 108 -6.36 20.51 20.37
CA SER A 108 -6.75 20.51 21.78
C SER A 108 -8.27 20.41 21.84
N GLU A 109 -8.80 19.38 22.50
CA GLU A 109 -10.24 19.25 22.75
C GLU A 109 -10.75 20.59 23.27
N LYS A 110 -11.64 21.25 22.50
CA LYS A 110 -12.50 22.28 23.06
C LYS A 110 -13.48 21.54 23.97
N GLY A 111 -13.17 21.54 25.27
CA GLY A 111 -14.02 20.98 26.32
C GLY A 111 -15.42 21.57 26.34
#